data_AF-A0A314XLP7-F1
#
_entry.id   AF-A0A314XLP7-F1
#
_cell.length_a   1.000
_cell.length_b   1.000
_cell.length_c   1.000
_cell.angle_alpha   90.00
_cell.angle_beta   90.00
_cell.angle_gamma   90.00
#
_symmetry.space_group_name_H-M   'P 1'
#
loop_
_entity.id
_entity.type
_entity.pdbx_description
1 polymer ?
#
loop_
_entity_poly.entity_id
_entity_poly.type
_entity_poly.pdbx_seq_one_letter_code
_entity_poly.pdbx_strand_id
1 'polypeptide(L)'
;MRKSGACRIGRRGRRGLNHLRPPYRGGVAPCGGDFAPPVVPYRGGFAPPAPYGGGPYGLRPPFGGKLRSSSSAVKGRGSSNRKGNVHSREARVKRAMERAQLEKEKASSLRREKKISMAQKALGRYQRDPDFRFLYERVSDLFAECLKSDIENFNSNQYKKITLAAKWCPSIDSSFDRATLLCESIARKVFPRESYPEYEGVEDTHYAYRVRDRLRKDVLVPLRKVLELPEVYIGANQWGSIPYNRVASVAMKFYKEKFLKHDEERFKKYLEDVKAGKSTIAAGALLPHEIIESLNHGDGGQVAELQWKRMVDDMLKQGKKHNCLAVCDVSGSMNGTPMEVSVALGLLVSELSEEPWKGKVITFSARPKLHLIQGGDLMSKCEFVRTMEWGGNTNFQKVFDLLLQVAVKGRLKPEHMIKRIFVFSDMEFDQASTNSWETDYQIIQRKYNEKGYGNAIPQIVFWNLRHSLSTPVPSTQPGVALLSGYSKNLMKLFLDNDGEVRPDSVMEQALSGEEYHKLLVLD
;
A
#
# COMPACT_ATOMS: atom_id res chain seq x y z
N MET A 1 3.85 -55.35 6.48
CA MET A 1 5.29 -55.31 6.09
C MET A 1 5.49 -55.98 4.73
N ARG A 2 6.54 -55.58 3.99
CA ARG A 2 7.16 -56.18 2.79
C ARG A 2 6.67 -57.56 2.29
N LYS A 3 6.36 -57.68 0.99
CA LYS A 3 7.15 -58.42 -0.04
C LYS A 3 6.57 -58.23 -1.46
N SER A 4 7.27 -58.79 -2.46
CA SER A 4 7.09 -58.77 -3.94
C SER A 4 7.22 -57.40 -4.65
N GLY A 5 7.78 -57.29 -5.87
CA GLY A 5 8.86 -58.11 -6.47
C GLY A 5 8.74 -58.41 -7.99
N ALA A 6 9.57 -57.75 -8.82
CA ALA A 6 9.73 -57.99 -10.28
C ALA A 6 8.43 -57.75 -11.11
N CYS A 7 8.32 -57.79 -12.46
CA CYS A 7 9.19 -57.92 -13.67
C CYS A 7 8.34 -57.40 -14.88
N ARG A 8 8.73 -57.18 -16.15
CA ARG A 8 9.99 -57.14 -16.96
C ARG A 8 9.64 -56.52 -18.35
N ILE A 9 10.63 -56.07 -19.15
CA ILE A 9 10.55 -55.86 -20.64
C ILE A 9 9.68 -54.64 -21.09
N GLY A 10 9.93 -53.93 -22.21
CA GLY A 10 10.87 -54.17 -23.33
C GLY A 10 11.29 -52.93 -24.14
N ARG A 11 12.04 -53.17 -25.24
CA ARG A 11 12.67 -52.14 -26.11
C ARG A 11 12.09 -52.13 -27.53
N ARG A 12 11.98 -50.94 -28.15
CA ARG A 12 12.28 -50.55 -29.57
C ARG A 12 11.53 -49.23 -29.89
N GLY A 13 12.00 -48.31 -30.74
CA GLY A 13 13.23 -48.28 -31.55
C GLY A 13 13.61 -46.85 -32.01
N ARG A 14 14.75 -46.71 -32.70
CA ARG A 14 15.35 -45.41 -33.09
C ARG A 14 14.78 -44.81 -34.38
N ARG A 15 14.76 -43.46 -34.47
CA ARG A 15 15.23 -42.57 -35.58
C ARG A 15 14.96 -41.11 -35.13
N GLY A 16 15.82 -40.11 -35.27
CA GLY A 16 17.24 -40.10 -35.66
C GLY A 16 17.53 -39.33 -36.95
N LEU A 17 17.84 -38.03 -36.86
CA LEU A 17 18.48 -37.23 -37.90
C LEU A 17 19.13 -35.97 -37.30
N ASN A 18 20.25 -35.52 -37.88
CA ASN A 18 21.04 -34.36 -37.45
C ASN A 18 20.80 -33.15 -38.39
N HIS A 19 21.29 -31.98 -37.98
CA HIS A 19 21.86 -30.85 -38.76
C HIS A 19 21.50 -29.51 -38.07
N LEU A 20 22.31 -28.44 -38.05
CA LEU A 20 23.75 -28.26 -38.32
C LEU A 20 24.21 -26.99 -37.56
N ARG A 21 25.43 -26.95 -37.02
CA ARG A 21 26.08 -25.70 -36.57
C ARG A 21 27.19 -25.30 -37.56
N PRO A 22 27.24 -24.04 -38.05
CA PRO A 22 28.45 -23.49 -38.64
C PRO A 22 29.41 -22.96 -37.55
N PRO A 23 30.74 -22.93 -37.80
CA PRO A 23 31.76 -22.53 -36.81
C PRO A 23 32.20 -21.06 -36.94
N TYR A 24 33.13 -20.67 -36.06
CA TYR A 24 33.85 -19.39 -36.06
C TYR A 24 34.48 -19.02 -37.41
N ARG A 25 34.57 -17.71 -37.67
CA ARG A 25 35.74 -17.09 -38.31
C ARG A 25 36.21 -15.90 -37.48
N GLY A 26 37.46 -15.91 -37.04
CA GLY A 26 38.17 -14.70 -36.63
C GLY A 26 38.78 -14.01 -37.84
N GLY A 27 38.92 -12.69 -37.79
CA GLY A 27 39.63 -11.90 -38.78
C GLY A 27 40.20 -10.66 -38.10
N VAL A 28 41.52 -10.45 -38.21
CA VAL A 28 42.23 -9.33 -37.61
C VAL A 28 42.90 -8.55 -38.73
N ALA A 29 42.47 -7.31 -38.93
CA ALA A 29 43.14 -6.28 -39.73
C ALA A 29 42.73 -4.89 -39.19
N PRO A 30 43.56 -3.82 -39.36
CA PRO A 30 43.50 -2.65 -38.47
C PRO A 30 43.06 -1.34 -39.16
N CYS A 31 43.25 -0.23 -38.42
CA CYS A 31 43.28 1.19 -38.83
C CYS A 31 42.01 2.05 -38.61
N GLY A 32 42.10 2.93 -37.59
CA GLY A 32 41.83 4.37 -37.66
C GLY A 32 40.48 4.89 -38.17
N GLY A 33 39.68 5.46 -37.27
CA GLY A 33 38.55 6.32 -37.62
C GLY A 33 37.81 6.85 -36.40
N ASP A 34 37.89 8.16 -36.13
CA ASP A 34 37.19 8.80 -35.00
C ASP A 34 35.66 8.79 -35.20
N PHE A 35 34.96 8.04 -34.36
CA PHE A 35 33.49 8.05 -34.30
C PHE A 35 32.99 8.28 -32.87
N ALA A 36 32.55 9.51 -32.61
CA ALA A 36 31.86 9.86 -31.37
C ALA A 36 30.49 9.16 -31.30
N PRO A 37 30.14 8.48 -30.20
CA PRO A 37 28.85 7.81 -30.07
C PRO A 37 27.70 8.82 -29.92
N PRO A 38 26.50 8.55 -30.48
CA PRO A 38 25.39 9.50 -30.48
C PRO A 38 24.82 9.73 -29.07
N VAL A 39 24.72 11.01 -28.68
CA VAL A 39 24.16 11.42 -27.39
C VAL A 39 22.63 11.28 -27.40
N VAL A 40 22.13 10.15 -26.91
CA VAL A 40 20.68 9.94 -26.70
C VAL A 40 20.22 10.70 -25.45
N PRO A 41 19.29 11.67 -25.55
CA PRO A 41 18.85 12.44 -24.38
C PRO A 41 17.93 11.60 -23.48
N TYR A 42 18.48 11.15 -22.35
CA TYR A 42 17.77 10.37 -21.34
C TYR A 42 16.55 11.15 -20.80
N ARG A 43 15.33 10.75 -21.18
CA ARG A 43 14.10 11.31 -20.57
C ARG A 43 14.05 10.88 -19.11
N GLY A 44 13.69 11.81 -18.23
CA GLY A 44 13.76 11.62 -16.77
C GLY A 44 12.92 10.44 -16.30
N GLY A 45 13.50 9.60 -15.43
CA GLY A 45 12.78 8.49 -14.81
C GLY A 45 11.62 8.98 -13.93
N PHE A 46 10.47 8.32 -14.04
CA PHE A 46 9.35 8.56 -13.14
C PHE A 46 9.69 8.08 -11.74
N ALA A 47 9.57 8.97 -10.75
CA ALA A 47 9.51 8.56 -9.35
C ALA A 47 8.09 8.07 -9.04
N PRO A 48 7.90 6.92 -8.36
CA PRO A 48 6.61 6.58 -7.77
C PRO A 48 6.29 7.56 -6.63
N PRO A 49 5.01 7.83 -6.33
CA PRO A 49 4.64 8.53 -5.12
C PRO A 49 5.02 7.70 -3.89
N ALA A 50 5.51 8.35 -2.83
CA ALA A 50 5.78 7.68 -1.56
C ALA A 50 4.46 7.40 -0.80
N PRO A 51 4.33 6.27 -0.09
CA PRO A 51 3.21 6.05 0.80
C PRO A 51 3.29 6.96 2.03
N TYR A 52 2.20 7.65 2.31
CA TYR A 52 1.79 8.35 3.55
C TYR A 52 2.87 8.98 4.45
N GLY A 53 2.87 10.31 4.47
CA GLY A 53 3.21 11.12 5.65
C GLY A 53 2.12 12.20 5.82
N GLY A 54 1.42 12.20 6.96
CA GLY A 54 0.31 13.13 7.22
C GLY A 54 0.75 14.44 7.88
N GLY A 55 0.08 15.55 7.54
CA GLY A 55 0.28 16.87 8.17
C GLY A 55 -0.38 17.98 7.34
N PRO A 56 -1.12 18.95 7.91
CA PRO A 56 -2.27 19.51 7.19
C PRO A 56 -2.22 21.02 6.94
N TYR A 57 -1.63 21.44 5.81
CA TYR A 57 -1.76 22.82 5.30
C TYR A 57 -1.99 22.85 3.79
N GLY A 58 -3.20 23.25 3.36
CA GLY A 58 -3.62 23.14 1.96
C GLY A 58 -5.01 23.71 1.66
N LEU A 59 -5.33 24.91 2.18
CA LEU A 59 -6.56 25.62 1.86
C LEU A 59 -6.70 25.78 0.33
N ARG A 60 -7.75 25.19 -0.26
CA ARG A 60 -8.12 25.47 -1.65
C ARG A 60 -8.66 26.91 -1.73
N PRO A 61 -8.19 27.76 -2.66
CA PRO A 61 -8.86 29.02 -2.92
C PRO A 61 -10.27 28.75 -3.51
N PRO A 62 -11.32 29.46 -3.09
CA PRO A 62 -12.68 29.24 -3.56
C PRO A 62 -12.88 29.74 -4.99
N PHE A 63 -13.88 29.18 -5.69
CA PHE A 63 -14.35 29.66 -7.00
C PHE A 63 -15.04 31.03 -6.87
N GLY A 64 -14.26 32.10 -6.82
CA GLY A 64 -14.75 33.47 -6.74
C GLY A 64 -15.22 34.03 -8.09
N GLY A 65 -16.44 33.68 -8.51
CA GLY A 65 -17.08 34.25 -9.70
C GLY A 65 -17.38 35.74 -9.54
N LYS A 66 -16.51 36.62 -10.04
CA LYS A 66 -16.77 38.08 -10.03
C LYS A 66 -17.69 38.49 -11.18
N LEU A 67 -18.94 38.79 -10.84
CA LEU A 67 -19.81 39.63 -11.67
C LEU A 67 -19.08 40.94 -12.02
N ARG A 68 -19.14 41.34 -13.28
CA ARG A 68 -18.73 42.68 -13.70
C ARG A 68 -19.88 43.64 -13.46
N SER A 69 -19.67 44.63 -12.59
CA SER A 69 -20.57 45.76 -12.43
C SER A 69 -20.66 46.56 -13.73
N SER A 70 -21.88 46.98 -14.09
CA SER A 70 -22.14 47.89 -15.18
C SER A 70 -21.90 49.33 -14.74
N SER A 71 -20.86 49.98 -15.29
CA SER A 71 -20.73 51.44 -15.25
C SER A 71 -20.68 51.98 -16.68
N SER A 72 -21.65 52.83 -17.01
CA SER A 72 -21.81 53.45 -18.33
C SER A 72 -20.89 54.66 -18.48
N ALA A 73 -19.95 54.59 -19.43
CA ALA A 73 -19.13 55.72 -19.86
C ALA A 73 -19.27 55.94 -21.37
N VAL A 74 -19.32 57.20 -21.79
CA VAL A 74 -19.76 57.62 -23.14
C VAL A 74 -18.73 57.34 -24.23
N LYS A 75 -19.21 57.04 -25.45
CA LYS A 75 -18.38 56.81 -26.64
C LYS A 75 -17.66 58.09 -27.11
N GLY A 76 -16.39 58.26 -26.75
CA GLY A 76 -15.49 59.19 -27.44
C GLY A 76 -14.91 58.57 -28.72
N ARG A 77 -15.23 59.13 -29.90
CA ARG A 77 -14.64 58.70 -31.19
C ARG A 77 -13.22 59.25 -31.38
N GLY A 78 -12.24 58.68 -30.68
CA GLY A 78 -10.82 58.99 -30.86
C GLY A 78 -10.17 58.17 -31.97
N SER A 79 -10.09 58.69 -33.20
CA SER A 79 -9.31 58.05 -34.25
C SER A 79 -7.81 58.18 -33.95
N SER A 80 -7.16 57.06 -33.63
CA SER A 80 -5.69 57.01 -33.47
C SER A 80 -5.10 55.91 -34.35
N ASN A 81 -4.25 56.32 -35.28
CA ASN A 81 -3.72 55.46 -36.35
C ASN A 81 -2.64 54.50 -35.82
N ARG A 82 -3.07 53.39 -35.20
CA ARG A 82 -2.17 52.29 -34.82
C ARG A 82 -1.67 51.56 -36.07
N LYS A 83 -0.57 52.08 -36.65
CA LYS A 83 0.25 51.41 -37.66
C LYS A 83 0.41 49.93 -37.29
N GLY A 84 -0.16 49.04 -38.10
CA GLY A 84 -0.05 47.60 -37.91
C GLY A 84 1.40 47.18 -38.09
N ASN A 85 2.10 46.88 -36.98
CA ASN A 85 3.45 46.33 -37.05
C ASN A 85 3.34 44.84 -37.42
N VAL A 86 3.14 44.58 -38.73
CA VAL A 86 3.03 43.24 -39.32
C VAL A 86 4.41 42.59 -39.35
N HIS A 87 4.91 42.26 -38.17
CA HIS A 87 5.99 41.31 -38.02
C HIS A 87 5.60 40.00 -38.71
N SER A 88 6.45 39.51 -39.64
CA SER A 88 6.20 38.26 -40.36
C SER A 88 5.93 37.10 -39.40
N ARG A 89 5.27 36.05 -39.91
CA ARG A 89 5.03 34.83 -39.14
C ARG A 89 6.36 34.28 -38.59
N GLU A 90 7.45 34.33 -39.36
CA GLU A 90 8.78 33.94 -38.87
C GLU A 90 9.30 34.90 -37.79
N ALA A 91 9.19 36.22 -37.96
CA ALA A 91 9.63 37.20 -36.97
C ALA A 91 8.84 37.15 -35.64
N ARG A 92 7.68 36.49 -35.62
CA ARG A 92 6.93 36.13 -34.40
C ARG A 92 7.40 34.79 -33.82
N VAL A 93 7.57 33.77 -34.66
CA VAL A 93 8.05 32.43 -34.26
C VAL A 93 9.49 32.48 -33.72
N LYS A 94 10.39 33.24 -34.35
CA LYS A 94 11.78 33.44 -33.89
C LYS A 94 11.82 33.99 -32.46
N ARG A 95 11.09 35.08 -32.17
CA ARG A 95 10.97 35.65 -30.81
C ARG A 95 10.29 34.73 -29.81
N ALA A 96 9.40 33.83 -30.25
CA ALA A 96 8.85 32.80 -29.37
C ALA A 96 9.90 31.73 -29.03
N MET A 97 10.72 31.30 -29.99
CA MET A 97 11.83 30.36 -29.74
C MET A 97 12.94 30.98 -28.88
N GLU A 98 13.31 32.24 -29.11
CA GLU A 98 14.27 33.00 -28.30
C GLU A 98 13.80 33.09 -26.83
N ARG A 99 12.53 33.44 -26.60
CA ARG A 99 11.93 33.44 -25.24
C ARG A 99 11.91 32.05 -24.62
N ALA A 100 11.47 31.03 -25.36
CA ALA A 100 11.42 29.65 -24.86
C ALA A 100 12.82 29.11 -24.50
N GLN A 101 13.86 29.50 -25.23
CA GLN A 101 15.25 29.15 -24.92
C GLN A 101 15.74 29.89 -23.65
N LEU A 102 15.50 31.20 -23.52
CA LEU A 102 15.82 31.97 -22.30
C LEU A 102 15.08 31.44 -21.06
N GLU A 103 13.80 31.08 -21.19
CA GLU A 103 13.01 30.46 -20.12
C GLU A 103 13.54 29.07 -19.75
N LYS A 104 13.92 28.25 -20.74
CA LYS A 104 14.53 26.92 -20.56
C LYS A 104 15.89 27.01 -19.85
N GLU A 105 16.71 28.01 -20.19
CA GLU A 105 18.01 28.31 -19.57
C GLU A 105 17.84 28.79 -18.12
N LYS A 106 16.97 29.78 -17.88
CA LYS A 106 16.64 30.28 -16.53
C LYS A 106 16.04 29.18 -15.65
N ALA A 107 15.19 28.32 -16.21
CA ALA A 107 14.69 27.15 -15.50
C ALA A 107 15.81 26.11 -15.24
N SER A 108 16.88 26.08 -16.03
CA SER A 108 18.03 25.20 -15.82
C SER A 108 18.97 25.68 -14.73
N SER A 109 19.27 26.98 -14.66
CA SER A 109 20.05 27.57 -13.56
C SER A 109 19.32 27.37 -12.23
N LEU A 110 18.02 27.70 -12.15
CA LEU A 110 17.19 27.48 -10.95
C LEU A 110 17.14 25.99 -10.51
N ARG A 111 17.12 25.03 -11.46
CA ARG A 111 17.22 23.60 -11.14
C ARG A 111 18.59 23.22 -10.58
N ARG A 112 19.68 23.79 -11.11
CA ARG A 112 21.06 23.53 -10.65
C ARG A 112 21.29 24.13 -9.26
N GLU A 113 20.87 25.37 -9.05
CA GLU A 113 20.89 26.08 -7.77
C GLU A 113 20.12 25.30 -6.70
N LYS A 114 18.89 24.86 -6.99
CA LYS A 114 18.10 24.03 -6.07
C LYS A 114 18.80 22.70 -5.75
N LYS A 115 19.46 22.04 -6.72
CA LYS A 115 20.26 20.82 -6.46
C LYS A 115 21.43 21.10 -5.50
N ILE A 116 22.15 22.21 -5.70
CA ILE A 116 23.28 22.62 -4.84
C ILE A 116 22.78 22.92 -3.42
N SER A 117 21.70 23.70 -3.27
CA SER A 117 21.11 24.05 -1.98
C SER A 117 20.66 22.81 -1.18
N MET A 118 20.04 21.82 -1.84
CA MET A 118 19.66 20.56 -1.19
C MET A 118 20.87 19.75 -0.74
N ALA A 119 21.92 19.64 -1.57
CA ALA A 119 23.16 18.96 -1.21
C ALA A 119 23.90 19.65 -0.03
N GLN A 120 23.97 20.99 -0.05
CA GLN A 120 24.53 21.78 1.05
C GLN A 120 23.74 21.57 2.35
N LYS A 121 22.40 21.50 2.29
CA LYS A 121 21.57 21.21 3.48
C LYS A 121 21.80 19.79 4.01
N ALA A 122 21.94 18.79 3.14
CA ALA A 122 22.24 17.42 3.54
C ALA A 122 23.61 17.30 4.23
N LEU A 123 24.66 17.83 3.61
CA LEU A 123 26.02 17.85 4.16
C LEU A 123 26.11 18.65 5.47
N GLY A 124 25.51 19.84 5.50
CA GLY A 124 25.46 20.69 6.69
C GLY A 124 24.72 20.04 7.86
N ARG A 125 23.70 19.20 7.59
CA ARG A 125 23.05 18.38 8.61
C ARG A 125 23.97 17.25 9.06
N TYR A 126 24.51 16.45 8.14
CA TYR A 126 25.46 15.35 8.43
C TYR A 126 26.65 15.80 9.29
N GLN A 127 27.16 17.03 9.09
CA GLN A 127 28.25 17.60 9.88
C GLN A 127 27.85 18.08 11.28
N ARG A 128 26.59 18.49 11.52
CA ARG A 128 26.15 19.17 12.76
C ARG A 128 25.21 18.35 13.65
N ASP A 129 24.51 17.38 13.09
CA ASP A 129 23.44 16.61 13.71
C ASP A 129 23.89 15.15 13.88
N PRO A 130 24.28 14.71 15.10
CA PRO A 130 24.78 13.35 15.34
C PRO A 130 23.75 12.26 15.06
N ASP A 131 22.48 12.51 15.38
CA ASP A 131 21.40 11.53 15.21
C ASP A 131 21.10 11.31 13.73
N PHE A 132 21.07 12.38 12.94
CA PHE A 132 20.97 12.30 11.49
C PHE A 132 22.20 11.61 10.87
N ARG A 133 23.41 11.84 11.39
CA ARG A 133 24.61 11.12 10.94
C ARG A 133 24.50 9.62 11.21
N PHE A 134 24.12 9.24 12.43
CA PHE A 134 23.93 7.83 12.82
C PHE A 134 22.85 7.16 11.96
N LEU A 135 21.69 7.80 11.79
CA LEU A 135 20.61 7.31 10.94
C LEU A 135 21.04 7.17 9.47
N TYR A 136 21.74 8.17 8.92
CA TYR A 136 22.25 8.15 7.55
C TYR A 136 23.24 6.99 7.33
N GLU A 137 24.15 6.77 8.28
CA GLU A 137 25.14 5.70 8.19
C GLU A 137 24.49 4.33 8.29
N ARG A 138 23.58 4.11 9.25
CA ARG A 138 22.85 2.84 9.41
C ARG A 138 21.90 2.53 8.25
N VAL A 139 21.26 3.54 7.65
CA VAL A 139 20.49 3.37 6.40
C VAL A 139 21.40 2.99 5.24
N SER A 140 22.59 3.59 5.15
CA SER A 140 23.58 3.26 4.11
C SER A 140 24.17 1.86 4.28
N ASP A 141 24.40 1.43 5.53
CA ASP A 141 24.82 0.06 5.88
C ASP A 141 23.76 -0.96 5.43
N LEU A 142 22.51 -0.77 5.87
CA LEU A 142 21.40 -1.68 5.57
C LEU A 142 21.19 -1.85 4.06
N PHE A 143 21.26 -0.76 3.29
CA PHE A 143 21.20 -0.86 1.83
C PHE A 143 22.41 -1.61 1.25
N ALA A 144 23.63 -1.39 1.74
CA ALA A 144 24.81 -2.07 1.24
C ALA A 144 24.85 -3.57 1.59
N GLU A 145 24.45 -3.93 2.81
CA GLU A 145 24.29 -5.32 3.29
C GLU A 145 23.25 -6.07 2.45
N CYS A 146 22.05 -5.51 2.30
CA CYS A 146 21.00 -6.10 1.48
C CYS A 146 21.39 -6.22 0.00
N LEU A 147 22.05 -5.21 -0.58
CA LEU A 147 22.44 -5.25 -1.99
C LEU A 147 23.59 -6.23 -2.29
N LYS A 148 24.50 -6.48 -1.34
CA LYS A 148 25.50 -7.56 -1.42
C LYS A 148 24.83 -8.93 -1.40
N SER A 149 23.96 -9.17 -0.42
CA SER A 149 23.17 -10.40 -0.35
C SER A 149 22.30 -10.61 -1.60
N ASP A 150 21.64 -9.56 -2.11
CA ASP A 150 20.81 -9.62 -3.32
C ASP A 150 21.64 -10.02 -4.56
N ILE A 151 22.84 -9.46 -4.75
CA ILE A 151 23.68 -9.79 -5.93
C ILE A 151 24.33 -11.17 -5.80
N GLU A 152 24.68 -11.62 -4.60
CA GLU A 152 25.10 -13.01 -4.33
C GLU A 152 23.98 -14.01 -4.62
N ASN A 153 22.75 -13.72 -4.19
CA ASN A 153 21.57 -14.53 -4.50
C ASN A 153 21.24 -14.52 -6.00
N PHE A 154 21.39 -13.37 -6.68
CA PHE A 154 21.24 -13.26 -8.14
C PHE A 154 22.27 -14.12 -8.88
N ASN A 155 23.55 -14.02 -8.55
CA ASN A 155 24.63 -14.81 -9.15
C ASN A 155 24.44 -16.31 -8.88
N SER A 156 23.90 -16.67 -7.71
CA SER A 156 23.54 -18.04 -7.32
C SER A 156 22.22 -18.54 -7.94
N ASN A 157 21.55 -17.74 -8.79
CA ASN A 157 20.23 -17.99 -9.36
C ASN A 157 19.09 -18.19 -8.34
N GLN A 158 19.28 -17.77 -7.09
CA GLN A 158 18.31 -17.88 -5.99
C GLN A 158 17.32 -16.70 -6.00
N TYR A 159 16.75 -16.38 -7.16
CA TYR A 159 15.97 -15.17 -7.41
C TYR A 159 14.80 -14.92 -6.45
N LYS A 160 14.25 -15.97 -5.82
CA LYS A 160 13.19 -15.87 -4.80
C LYS A 160 13.63 -15.25 -3.48
N LYS A 161 14.95 -15.14 -3.22
CA LYS A 161 15.54 -14.51 -2.03
C LYS A 161 15.89 -13.03 -2.22
N ILE A 162 15.86 -12.52 -3.46
CA ILE A 162 16.19 -11.13 -3.76
C ILE A 162 15.14 -10.21 -3.11
N THR A 163 15.61 -9.28 -2.30
CA THR A 163 14.80 -8.33 -1.54
C THR A 163 14.32 -7.16 -2.41
N LEU A 164 13.52 -6.26 -1.81
CA LEU A 164 13.15 -5.00 -2.43
C LEU A 164 14.19 -3.88 -2.24
N ALA A 165 15.38 -4.16 -1.67
CA ALA A 165 16.43 -3.15 -1.49
C ALA A 165 16.82 -2.50 -2.82
N ALA A 166 16.96 -3.28 -3.90
CA ALA A 166 17.20 -2.74 -5.24
C ALA A 166 16.04 -1.84 -5.75
N LYS A 167 14.78 -2.06 -5.35
CA LYS A 167 13.66 -1.16 -5.70
C LYS A 167 13.79 0.19 -5.00
N TRP A 168 14.07 0.18 -3.69
CA TRP A 168 14.05 1.38 -2.85
C TRP A 168 15.37 2.16 -2.83
N CYS A 169 16.50 1.54 -3.18
CA CYS A 169 17.80 2.21 -3.26
C CYS A 169 17.75 3.44 -4.18
N PRO A 170 18.13 4.64 -3.69
CA PRO A 170 18.16 5.85 -4.50
C PRO A 170 18.98 5.64 -5.78
N SER A 171 18.36 5.97 -6.91
CA SER A 171 19.09 5.98 -8.19
C SER A 171 19.90 7.27 -8.28
N ILE A 172 21.06 7.22 -8.94
CA ILE A 172 21.88 8.42 -9.18
C ILE A 172 21.02 9.53 -9.80
N ASP A 173 21.15 10.74 -9.27
CA ASP A 173 20.41 11.92 -9.70
C ASP A 173 18.87 11.84 -9.58
N SER A 174 18.33 10.90 -8.79
CA SER A 174 16.92 10.87 -8.39
C SER A 174 16.56 12.00 -7.41
N SER A 175 15.27 12.24 -7.17
CA SER A 175 14.79 13.20 -6.17
C SER A 175 15.35 12.92 -4.77
N PHE A 176 15.35 11.65 -4.36
CA PHE A 176 15.87 11.19 -3.07
C PHE A 176 17.38 11.39 -2.98
N ASP A 177 18.12 10.99 -4.02
CA ASP A 177 19.59 11.17 -4.09
C ASP A 177 19.98 12.66 -4.03
N ARG A 178 19.31 13.53 -4.80
CA ARG A 178 19.55 14.99 -4.75
C ARG A 178 19.23 15.65 -3.40
N ALA A 179 18.44 15.00 -2.56
CA ALA A 179 18.04 15.50 -1.24
C ALA A 179 18.83 14.89 -0.08
N THR A 180 19.56 13.79 -0.31
CA THR A 180 20.22 13.01 0.77
C THR A 180 21.68 12.65 0.48
N LEU A 181 22.07 12.52 -0.80
CA LEU A 181 23.37 12.00 -1.28
C LEU A 181 23.63 10.51 -0.95
N LEU A 182 22.61 9.77 -0.49
CA LEU A 182 22.71 8.36 -0.07
C LEU A 182 23.27 7.44 -1.16
N CYS A 183 23.05 7.71 -2.46
CA CYS A 183 23.54 6.84 -3.54
C CYS A 183 25.08 6.73 -3.53
N GLU A 184 25.80 7.78 -3.08
CA GLU A 184 27.25 7.75 -2.98
C GLU A 184 27.73 6.92 -1.78
N SER A 185 27.13 7.09 -0.60
CA SER A 185 27.50 6.29 0.59
C SER A 185 27.24 4.80 0.36
N ILE A 186 26.05 4.46 -0.15
CA ILE A 186 25.69 3.08 -0.49
C ILE A 186 26.66 2.51 -1.53
N ALA A 187 26.99 3.26 -2.59
CA ALA A 187 27.96 2.82 -3.60
C ALA A 187 29.35 2.54 -3.02
N ARG A 188 29.87 3.43 -2.15
CA ARG A 188 31.16 3.26 -1.47
C ARG A 188 31.14 2.05 -0.50
N LYS A 189 30.02 1.79 0.19
CA LYS A 189 29.87 0.63 1.10
C LYS A 189 29.67 -0.70 0.37
N VAL A 190 29.08 -0.69 -0.83
CA VAL A 190 28.99 -1.87 -1.71
C VAL A 190 30.34 -2.18 -2.38
N PHE A 191 31.08 -1.16 -2.82
CA PHE A 191 32.37 -1.29 -3.52
C PHE A 191 33.54 -0.58 -2.79
N PRO A 192 33.89 -0.98 -1.55
CA PRO A 192 34.94 -0.34 -0.76
C PRO A 192 36.32 -0.50 -1.41
N ARG A 193 37.16 0.55 -1.37
CA ARG A 193 38.49 0.58 -2.02
C ARG A 193 39.36 -0.61 -1.61
N GLU A 194 39.26 -0.97 -0.34
CA GLU A 194 40.00 -2.01 0.36
C GLU A 194 39.71 -3.43 -0.17
N SER A 195 38.64 -3.61 -0.96
CA SER A 195 38.26 -4.88 -1.59
C SER A 195 38.37 -4.88 -3.12
N TYR A 196 38.78 -3.77 -3.73
CA TYR A 196 38.73 -3.56 -5.18
C TYR A 196 39.98 -2.80 -5.67
N PRO A 197 41.07 -3.51 -6.03
CA PRO A 197 42.34 -2.92 -6.47
C PRO A 197 42.22 -1.95 -7.66
N GLU A 198 41.15 -2.04 -8.47
CA GLU A 198 40.87 -1.09 -9.56
C GLU A 198 40.53 0.35 -9.09
N TYR A 199 40.50 0.58 -7.77
CA TYR A 199 40.32 1.88 -7.11
C TYR A 199 41.54 2.34 -6.29
N GLU A 200 42.63 1.57 -6.26
CA GLU A 200 43.89 2.01 -5.67
C GLU A 200 44.49 3.16 -6.48
N GLY A 201 45.05 4.17 -5.80
CA GLY A 201 45.56 5.41 -6.42
C GLY A 201 44.49 6.31 -7.08
N VAL A 202 43.22 5.90 -7.17
CA VAL A 202 42.17 6.68 -7.84
C VAL A 202 41.71 7.86 -6.97
N GLU A 203 41.82 9.07 -7.52
CA GLU A 203 41.35 10.32 -6.92
C GLU A 203 39.87 10.25 -6.52
N ASP A 204 39.50 10.87 -5.39
CA ASP A 204 38.24 10.52 -4.72
C ASP A 204 36.98 10.92 -5.48
N THR A 205 36.99 12.01 -6.25
CA THR A 205 35.86 12.37 -7.11
C THR A 205 35.65 11.35 -8.23
N HIS A 206 36.75 10.83 -8.79
CA HIS A 206 36.74 9.79 -9.81
C HIS A 206 36.32 8.43 -9.26
N TYR A 207 36.77 8.05 -8.06
CA TYR A 207 36.30 6.86 -7.33
C TYR A 207 34.80 6.94 -7.08
N ALA A 208 34.31 8.05 -6.50
CA ALA A 208 32.90 8.30 -6.23
C ALA A 208 32.02 8.22 -7.50
N TYR A 209 32.53 8.69 -8.64
CA TYR A 209 31.86 8.52 -9.93
C TYR A 209 31.80 7.04 -10.35
N ARG A 210 32.95 6.34 -10.35
CA ARG A 210 33.06 4.92 -10.74
C ARG A 210 32.13 4.03 -9.93
N VAL A 211 32.13 4.10 -8.60
CA VAL A 211 31.31 3.20 -7.76
C VAL A 211 29.81 3.45 -7.93
N ARG A 212 29.36 4.71 -8.14
CA ARG A 212 27.94 5.01 -8.38
C ARG A 212 27.46 4.47 -9.73
N ASP A 213 28.27 4.58 -10.78
CA ASP A 213 27.92 4.03 -12.09
C ASP A 213 27.96 2.49 -12.07
N ARG A 214 28.89 1.88 -11.32
CA ARG A 214 28.93 0.43 -11.07
C ARG A 214 27.70 -0.06 -10.29
N LEU A 215 27.34 0.59 -9.19
CA LEU A 215 26.11 0.30 -8.43
C LEU A 215 24.88 0.34 -9.33
N ARG A 216 24.80 1.34 -10.23
CA ARG A 216 23.72 1.45 -11.20
C ARG A 216 23.71 0.29 -12.21
N LYS A 217 24.85 -0.02 -12.84
CA LYS A 217 24.98 -1.00 -13.93
C LYS A 217 24.95 -2.45 -13.45
N ASP A 218 25.78 -2.78 -12.47
CA ASP A 218 26.15 -4.15 -12.11
C ASP A 218 25.21 -4.71 -11.03
N VAL A 219 24.52 -3.84 -10.27
CA VAL A 219 23.66 -4.22 -9.14
C VAL A 219 22.20 -3.80 -9.40
N LEU A 220 21.92 -2.50 -9.48
CA LEU A 220 20.53 -2.02 -9.51
C LEU A 220 19.78 -2.41 -10.80
N VAL A 221 20.42 -2.37 -11.97
CA VAL A 221 19.79 -2.79 -13.24
C VAL A 221 19.45 -4.30 -13.27
N PRO A 222 20.38 -5.25 -13.03
CA PRO A 222 20.05 -6.67 -13.07
C PRO A 222 19.04 -7.09 -11.99
N LEU A 223 19.16 -6.59 -10.76
CA LEU A 223 18.21 -6.90 -9.69
C LEU A 223 16.81 -6.37 -10.00
N ARG A 224 16.66 -5.12 -10.47
CA ARG A 224 15.35 -4.56 -10.88
C ARG A 224 14.72 -5.31 -12.05
N LYS A 225 15.52 -5.93 -12.93
CA LYS A 225 15.02 -6.79 -14.01
C LYS A 225 14.43 -8.09 -13.47
N VAL A 226 15.08 -8.76 -12.53
CA VAL A 226 14.60 -10.03 -11.93
C VAL A 226 13.44 -9.84 -10.94
N LEU A 227 13.31 -8.65 -10.35
CA LEU A 227 12.13 -8.24 -9.60
C LEU A 227 10.88 -8.06 -10.48
N GLU A 228 11.03 -8.00 -11.82
CA GLU A 228 9.94 -7.88 -12.81
C GLU A 228 8.93 -6.76 -12.50
N LEU A 229 9.45 -5.62 -12.03
CA LEU A 229 8.65 -4.48 -11.57
C LEU A 229 7.85 -3.85 -12.74
N PRO A 230 6.54 -3.58 -12.58
CA PRO A 230 5.72 -2.99 -13.65
C PRO A 230 6.28 -1.64 -14.12
N GLU A 231 6.91 -0.86 -13.24
CA GLU A 231 7.54 0.41 -13.57
C GLU A 231 8.63 0.31 -14.65
N VAL A 232 9.33 -0.83 -14.73
CA VAL A 232 10.38 -1.08 -15.74
C VAL A 232 9.75 -1.25 -17.14
N TYR A 233 8.72 -2.10 -17.24
CA TYR A 233 8.01 -2.32 -18.50
C TYR A 233 7.22 -1.09 -18.94
N ILE A 234 6.55 -0.39 -18.01
CA ILE A 234 5.85 0.88 -18.28
C ILE A 234 6.83 1.94 -18.79
N GLY A 235 8.00 2.08 -18.17
CA GLY A 235 9.06 3.01 -18.59
C GLY A 235 9.64 2.69 -19.97
N ALA A 236 9.67 1.41 -20.35
CA ALA A 236 10.07 0.94 -21.68
C ALA A 236 8.93 0.90 -22.72
N ASN A 237 7.69 1.24 -22.33
CA ASN A 237 6.46 1.07 -23.12
C ASN A 237 6.19 -0.39 -23.56
N GLN A 238 6.69 -1.37 -22.80
CA GLN A 238 6.61 -2.82 -23.07
C GLN A 238 5.42 -3.47 -22.35
N TRP A 239 4.21 -2.94 -22.54
CA TRP A 239 2.99 -3.36 -21.82
C TRP A 239 2.71 -4.87 -21.94
N GLY A 240 2.78 -5.41 -23.16
CA GLY A 240 2.60 -6.84 -23.46
C GLY A 240 3.59 -7.80 -22.79
N SER A 241 4.64 -7.29 -22.12
CA SER A 241 5.60 -8.07 -21.33
C SER A 241 5.34 -8.04 -19.82
N ILE A 242 4.34 -7.30 -19.33
CA ILE A 242 4.05 -7.18 -17.89
C ILE A 242 3.52 -8.53 -17.34
N PRO A 243 4.12 -9.10 -16.27
CA PRO A 243 3.62 -10.29 -15.59
C PRO A 243 2.64 -9.91 -14.48
N TYR A 244 1.35 -9.78 -14.81
CA TYR A 244 0.31 -9.30 -13.87
C TYR A 244 0.21 -10.11 -12.57
N ASN A 245 0.48 -11.42 -12.61
CA ASN A 245 0.51 -12.30 -11.44
C ASN A 245 1.63 -11.96 -10.42
N ARG A 246 2.64 -11.17 -10.80
CA ARG A 246 3.70 -10.66 -9.92
C ARG A 246 3.50 -9.21 -9.50
N VAL A 247 2.49 -8.51 -10.02
CA VAL A 247 2.21 -7.12 -9.66
C VAL A 247 1.65 -7.05 -8.24
N ALA A 248 2.40 -6.39 -7.34
CA ALA A 248 2.01 -6.21 -5.95
C ALA A 248 0.68 -5.43 -5.80
N SER A 249 -0.06 -5.69 -4.72
CA SER A 249 -1.45 -5.19 -4.55
C SER A 249 -1.59 -3.67 -4.71
N VAL A 250 -0.67 -2.92 -4.12
CA VAL A 250 -0.59 -1.45 -4.19
C VAL A 250 -0.24 -0.97 -5.61
N ALA A 251 0.67 -1.66 -6.30
CA ALA A 251 0.99 -1.34 -7.70
C ALA A 251 -0.18 -1.65 -8.64
N MET A 252 -0.99 -2.67 -8.33
CA MET A 252 -2.23 -2.95 -9.06
C MET A 252 -3.24 -1.81 -8.89
N LYS A 253 -3.46 -1.32 -7.66
CA LYS A 253 -4.32 -0.15 -7.37
C LYS A 253 -3.87 1.09 -8.18
N PHE A 254 -2.57 1.39 -8.22
CA PHE A 254 -2.05 2.56 -8.94
C PHE A 254 -1.96 2.44 -10.47
N TYR A 255 -1.92 1.23 -11.03
CA TYR A 255 -1.68 1.03 -12.48
C TYR A 255 -2.82 0.36 -13.25
N LYS A 256 -3.89 -0.15 -12.60
CA LYS A 256 -5.02 -0.81 -13.27
C LYS A 256 -5.61 -0.01 -14.45
N GLU A 257 -5.82 1.30 -14.28
CA GLU A 257 -6.32 2.19 -15.34
C GLU A 257 -5.35 2.30 -16.53
N LYS A 258 -4.04 2.21 -16.29
CA LYS A 258 -3.02 2.20 -17.36
C LYS A 258 -2.94 0.84 -18.05
N PHE A 259 -3.12 -0.26 -17.32
CA PHE A 259 -3.21 -1.59 -17.90
C PHE A 259 -4.43 -1.71 -18.82
N LEU A 260 -5.60 -1.26 -18.37
CA LEU A 260 -6.81 -1.16 -19.22
C LEU A 260 -6.57 -0.28 -20.45
N LYS A 261 -5.90 0.88 -20.30
CA LYS A 261 -5.65 1.81 -21.42
C LYS A 261 -4.66 1.29 -22.47
N HIS A 262 -3.72 0.44 -22.10
CA HIS A 262 -2.57 0.09 -22.96
C HIS A 262 -2.44 -1.42 -23.29
N ASP A 263 -3.18 -2.29 -22.59
CA ASP A 263 -3.12 -3.74 -22.75
C ASP A 263 -4.41 -4.41 -22.23
N GLU A 264 -5.56 -3.89 -22.70
CA GLU A 264 -6.89 -4.21 -22.18
C GLU A 264 -7.21 -5.71 -22.25
N GLU A 265 -6.86 -6.37 -23.36
CA GLU A 265 -7.16 -7.78 -23.62
C GLU A 265 -6.40 -8.73 -22.68
N ARG A 266 -5.08 -8.56 -22.54
CA ARG A 266 -4.29 -9.38 -21.60
C ARG A 266 -4.70 -9.12 -20.17
N PHE A 267 -5.04 -7.88 -19.82
CA PHE A 267 -5.45 -7.54 -18.46
C PHE A 267 -6.82 -8.11 -18.10
N LYS A 268 -7.85 -7.97 -18.96
CA LYS A 268 -9.16 -8.60 -18.76
C LYS A 268 -9.04 -10.12 -18.65
N LYS A 269 -8.32 -10.77 -19.57
CA LYS A 269 -8.06 -12.21 -19.52
C LYS A 269 -7.36 -12.64 -18.22
N TYR A 270 -6.41 -11.84 -17.73
CA TYR A 270 -5.78 -12.11 -16.43
C TYR A 270 -6.79 -12.04 -15.27
N LEU A 271 -7.71 -11.07 -15.25
CA LEU A 271 -8.76 -10.98 -14.23
C LEU A 271 -9.74 -12.17 -14.31
N GLU A 272 -10.09 -12.62 -15.53
CA GLU A 272 -10.88 -13.85 -15.75
C GLU A 272 -10.15 -15.10 -15.26
N ASP A 273 -8.86 -15.25 -15.56
CA ASP A 273 -8.04 -16.38 -15.11
C ASP A 273 -7.84 -16.37 -13.58
N VAL A 274 -7.81 -15.19 -12.93
CA VAL A 274 -7.86 -15.07 -11.46
C VAL A 274 -9.25 -15.45 -10.93
N LYS A 275 -10.34 -14.97 -11.54
CA LYS A 275 -11.72 -15.30 -11.15
C LYS A 275 -12.01 -16.80 -11.26
N ALA A 276 -11.40 -17.46 -12.25
CA ALA A 276 -11.44 -18.91 -12.48
C ALA A 276 -10.40 -19.71 -11.64
N GLY A 277 -9.60 -19.06 -10.79
CA GLY A 277 -8.62 -19.72 -9.92
C GLY A 277 -7.37 -20.28 -10.62
N LYS A 278 -7.17 -19.99 -11.92
CA LYS A 278 -5.98 -20.39 -12.69
C LYS A 278 -4.77 -19.50 -12.40
N SER A 279 -5.01 -18.31 -11.87
CA SER A 279 -4.03 -17.27 -11.58
C SER A 279 -4.31 -16.66 -10.20
N THR A 280 -3.34 -15.94 -9.64
CA THR A 280 -3.45 -15.28 -8.32
C THR A 280 -3.24 -13.78 -8.45
N ILE A 281 -4.09 -13.01 -7.77
CA ILE A 281 -3.87 -11.58 -7.52
C ILE A 281 -3.25 -11.35 -6.14
N ALA A 282 -2.40 -10.32 -6.01
CA ALA A 282 -1.90 -9.88 -4.73
C ALA A 282 -2.94 -8.96 -4.04
N ALA A 283 -3.28 -9.28 -2.78
CA ALA A 283 -4.03 -8.42 -1.86
C ALA A 283 -3.24 -8.08 -0.56
N GLY A 284 -2.08 -8.71 -0.36
CA GLY A 284 -1.39 -8.77 0.93
C GLY A 284 -1.03 -7.43 1.59
N ALA A 285 -0.78 -6.38 0.81
CA ALA A 285 -0.37 -5.07 1.33
C ALA A 285 -1.48 -3.98 1.28
N LEU A 286 -2.72 -4.33 0.93
CA LEU A 286 -3.86 -3.41 1.05
C LEU A 286 -4.63 -3.65 2.37
N LEU A 287 -5.28 -2.58 2.85
CA LEU A 287 -6.25 -2.57 3.94
C LEU A 287 -7.68 -2.73 3.39
N PRO A 288 -8.65 -3.22 4.18
CA PRO A 288 -10.03 -3.46 3.70
C PRO A 288 -10.70 -2.21 3.10
N HIS A 289 -10.54 -1.05 3.74
CA HIS A 289 -11.12 0.21 3.26
C HIS A 289 -10.46 0.69 1.95
N GLU A 290 -9.15 0.49 1.77
CA GLU A 290 -8.46 0.82 0.52
C GLU A 290 -8.96 -0.01 -0.67
N ILE A 291 -9.46 -1.22 -0.40
CA ILE A 291 -10.06 -2.10 -1.40
C ILE A 291 -11.46 -1.61 -1.78
N ILE A 292 -12.33 -1.28 -0.81
CA ILE A 292 -13.68 -0.79 -1.16
C ILE A 292 -13.66 0.62 -1.78
N GLU A 293 -12.74 1.50 -1.36
CA GLU A 293 -12.47 2.77 -2.05
C GLU A 293 -12.12 2.54 -3.52
N SER A 294 -11.38 1.46 -3.81
CA SER A 294 -10.96 1.09 -5.16
C SER A 294 -12.10 0.57 -6.07
N LEU A 295 -13.32 0.41 -5.57
CA LEU A 295 -14.49 0.00 -6.37
C LEU A 295 -14.91 1.08 -7.38
N ASN A 296 -14.86 2.35 -6.98
CA ASN A 296 -15.36 3.49 -7.77
C ASN A 296 -14.43 3.92 -8.93
N HIS A 297 -13.54 3.04 -9.38
CA HIS A 297 -12.52 3.31 -10.40
C HIS A 297 -12.90 2.74 -11.78
N GLY A 298 -12.15 3.16 -12.81
CA GLY A 298 -12.40 2.85 -14.23
C GLY A 298 -12.28 1.37 -14.65
N ASP A 299 -12.04 0.44 -13.72
CA ASP A 299 -12.12 -1.02 -13.94
C ASP A 299 -13.50 -1.62 -13.61
N GLY A 300 -14.46 -0.81 -13.15
CA GLY A 300 -15.76 -1.30 -12.68
C GLY A 300 -15.64 -2.18 -11.44
N GLY A 301 -14.67 -1.87 -10.56
CA GLY A 301 -14.45 -2.57 -9.30
C GLY A 301 -13.88 -4.00 -9.39
N GLN A 302 -13.64 -4.55 -10.59
CA GLN A 302 -13.22 -5.95 -10.76
C GLN A 302 -11.91 -6.29 -10.05
N VAL A 303 -10.94 -5.37 -10.01
CA VAL A 303 -9.69 -5.57 -9.27
C VAL A 303 -9.96 -5.60 -7.76
N ALA A 304 -10.86 -4.74 -7.27
CA ALA A 304 -11.21 -4.67 -5.86
C ALA A 304 -11.97 -5.92 -5.39
N GLU A 305 -12.96 -6.40 -6.15
CA GLU A 305 -13.67 -7.66 -5.90
C GLU A 305 -12.71 -8.85 -5.74
N LEU A 306 -11.75 -9.00 -6.68
CA LEU A 306 -10.79 -10.09 -6.65
C LEU A 306 -9.75 -9.94 -5.52
N GLN A 307 -9.34 -8.71 -5.17
CA GLN A 307 -8.46 -8.45 -4.04
C GLN A 307 -9.16 -8.67 -2.70
N TRP A 308 -10.44 -8.30 -2.58
CA TRP A 308 -11.27 -8.56 -1.40
C TRP A 308 -11.42 -10.07 -1.17
N LYS A 309 -11.90 -10.80 -2.18
CA LYS A 309 -12.04 -12.25 -2.09
C LYS A 309 -10.72 -12.92 -1.71
N ARG A 310 -9.60 -12.51 -2.33
CA ARG A 310 -8.27 -13.02 -2.00
C ARG A 310 -7.89 -12.78 -0.53
N MET A 311 -8.21 -11.61 0.02
CA MET A 311 -7.96 -11.25 1.41
C MET A 311 -8.79 -12.10 2.38
N VAL A 312 -10.10 -12.24 2.13
CA VAL A 312 -11.00 -13.09 2.91
C VAL A 312 -10.56 -14.56 2.84
N ASP A 313 -10.27 -15.08 1.64
CA ASP A 313 -9.74 -16.44 1.45
C ASP A 313 -8.44 -16.68 2.23
N ASP A 314 -7.52 -15.71 2.28
CA ASP A 314 -6.28 -15.83 3.07
C ASP A 314 -6.53 -15.81 4.57
N MET A 315 -7.48 -15.00 5.06
CA MET A 315 -7.83 -14.95 6.48
C MET A 315 -8.56 -16.22 6.93
N LEU A 316 -9.52 -16.73 6.16
CA LEU A 316 -10.16 -18.03 6.41
C LEU A 316 -9.14 -19.20 6.42
N LYS A 317 -8.11 -19.14 5.56
CA LYS A 317 -7.02 -20.14 5.52
C LYS A 317 -6.05 -20.08 6.70
N GLN A 318 -6.04 -19.00 7.48
CA GLN A 318 -5.30 -18.94 8.74
C GLN A 318 -6.00 -19.75 9.87
N GLY A 319 -7.14 -20.40 9.56
CA GLY A 319 -7.66 -21.56 10.29
C GLY A 319 -8.46 -21.23 11.54
N LYS A 320 -8.31 -20.03 12.09
CA LYS A 320 -9.19 -19.50 13.12
C LYS A 320 -10.44 -18.93 12.46
N LYS A 321 -11.59 -19.34 12.98
CA LYS A 321 -12.90 -18.78 12.63
C LYS A 321 -13.43 -18.08 13.86
N HIS A 322 -14.02 -16.92 13.66
CA HIS A 322 -14.31 -16.01 14.77
C HIS A 322 -15.82 -15.85 14.89
N ASN A 323 -16.39 -16.33 15.99
CA ASN A 323 -17.75 -15.94 16.37
C ASN A 323 -17.70 -14.49 16.85
N CYS A 324 -17.59 -13.58 15.90
CA CYS A 324 -17.54 -12.14 16.10
C CYS A 324 -18.71 -11.50 15.36
N LEU A 325 -19.10 -10.30 15.79
CA LEU A 325 -20.13 -9.54 15.11
C LEU A 325 -19.78 -8.06 15.12
N ALA A 326 -20.11 -7.36 14.05
CA ALA A 326 -19.86 -5.93 13.94
C ALA A 326 -21.15 -5.13 14.23
N VAL A 327 -21.06 -4.13 15.10
CA VAL A 327 -21.96 -2.99 15.17
C VAL A 327 -21.34 -1.89 14.31
N CYS A 328 -22.01 -1.54 13.22
CA CYS A 328 -21.50 -0.58 12.24
C CYS A 328 -22.16 0.78 12.44
N ASP A 329 -21.39 1.81 12.77
CA ASP A 329 -21.80 3.19 12.68
C ASP A 329 -21.67 3.66 11.22
N VAL A 330 -22.79 4.10 10.66
CA VAL A 330 -22.90 4.67 9.31
C VAL A 330 -23.62 6.02 9.36
N SER A 331 -23.44 6.73 10.49
CA SER A 331 -24.03 8.05 10.72
C SER A 331 -23.39 9.16 9.89
N GLY A 332 -24.04 10.33 9.91
CA GLY A 332 -23.56 11.51 9.18
C GLY A 332 -22.20 12.04 9.65
N SER A 333 -21.78 11.77 10.89
CA SER A 333 -20.45 12.14 11.39
C SER A 333 -19.35 11.32 10.70
N MET A 334 -19.58 10.02 10.49
CA MET A 334 -18.63 9.06 9.90
C MET A 334 -18.11 9.42 8.50
N ASN A 335 -18.73 10.39 7.81
CA ASN A 335 -18.41 10.79 6.44
C ASN A 335 -16.89 10.94 6.16
N GLY A 336 -16.44 10.40 5.03
CA GLY A 336 -15.03 10.26 4.65
C GLY A 336 -14.45 8.90 5.07
N THR A 337 -13.16 8.88 5.40
CA THR A 337 -12.44 7.63 5.75
C THR A 337 -13.11 6.80 6.87
N PRO A 338 -13.69 7.36 7.95
CA PRO A 338 -14.32 6.55 9.00
C PRO A 338 -15.48 5.69 8.47
N MET A 339 -16.29 6.20 7.53
CA MET A 339 -17.35 5.46 6.84
C MET A 339 -16.77 4.28 6.05
N GLU A 340 -15.73 4.52 5.23
CA GLU A 340 -15.06 3.47 4.46
C GLU A 340 -14.47 2.37 5.36
N VAL A 341 -13.94 2.77 6.52
CA VAL A 341 -13.40 1.83 7.51
C VAL A 341 -14.55 1.07 8.20
N SER A 342 -15.60 1.73 8.67
CA SER A 342 -16.77 1.07 9.31
C SER A 342 -17.41 0.03 8.38
N VAL A 343 -17.69 0.43 7.13
CA VAL A 343 -18.29 -0.45 6.11
C VAL A 343 -17.37 -1.64 5.80
N ALA A 344 -16.08 -1.40 5.56
CA ALA A 344 -15.14 -2.48 5.23
C ALA A 344 -14.84 -3.41 6.41
N LEU A 345 -14.69 -2.89 7.62
CA LEU A 345 -14.46 -3.74 8.81
C LEU A 345 -15.71 -4.54 9.16
N GLY A 346 -16.91 -3.94 9.06
CA GLY A 346 -18.18 -4.60 9.25
C GLY A 346 -18.42 -5.76 8.27
N LEU A 347 -18.16 -5.53 6.98
CA LEU A 347 -18.19 -6.58 5.95
C LEU A 347 -17.17 -7.69 6.21
N LEU A 348 -15.93 -7.34 6.57
CA LEU A 348 -14.88 -8.34 6.78
C LEU A 348 -15.16 -9.22 8.00
N VAL A 349 -15.64 -8.66 9.11
CA VAL A 349 -16.10 -9.47 10.26
C VAL A 349 -17.25 -10.39 9.82
N SER A 350 -18.26 -9.84 9.15
CA SER A 350 -19.46 -10.55 8.69
C SER A 350 -19.16 -11.74 7.76
N GLU A 351 -18.17 -11.65 6.87
CA GLU A 351 -17.77 -12.75 5.97
C GLU A 351 -16.85 -13.79 6.63
N LEU A 352 -16.15 -13.43 7.73
CA LEU A 352 -15.28 -14.33 8.50
C LEU A 352 -16.02 -15.12 9.59
N SER A 353 -17.22 -14.69 9.99
CA SER A 353 -18.01 -15.35 11.04
C SER A 353 -18.67 -16.67 10.58
N GLU A 354 -18.92 -17.56 11.54
CA GLU A 354 -19.64 -18.83 11.30
C GLU A 354 -21.16 -18.68 11.36
N GLU A 355 -21.90 -19.67 10.84
CA GLU A 355 -23.33 -19.78 11.09
C GLU A 355 -23.62 -19.97 12.60
N PRO A 356 -24.67 -19.34 13.16
CA PRO A 356 -25.73 -18.58 12.49
C PRO A 356 -25.43 -17.07 12.35
N TRP A 357 -24.21 -16.62 12.56
CA TRP A 357 -23.82 -15.19 12.61
C TRP A 357 -23.29 -14.65 11.28
N LYS A 358 -22.81 -15.54 10.41
CA LYS A 358 -22.29 -15.25 9.08
C LYS A 358 -23.21 -14.35 8.26
N GLY A 359 -22.60 -13.41 7.53
CA GLY A 359 -23.32 -12.48 6.66
C GLY A 359 -24.10 -11.40 7.42
N LYS A 360 -24.03 -11.32 8.75
CA LYS A 360 -24.83 -10.40 9.56
C LYS A 360 -24.01 -9.29 10.21
N VAL A 361 -24.65 -8.15 10.40
CA VAL A 361 -24.16 -6.98 11.14
C VAL A 361 -25.29 -6.37 11.97
N ILE A 362 -24.93 -5.57 12.97
CA ILE A 362 -25.87 -4.82 13.80
C ILE A 362 -25.75 -3.32 13.50
N THR A 363 -26.88 -2.61 13.51
CA THR A 363 -26.91 -1.16 13.35
C THR A 363 -26.54 -0.41 14.62
N PHE A 364 -25.73 0.64 14.50
CA PHE A 364 -25.43 1.58 15.59
C PHE A 364 -26.66 2.47 15.87
N SER A 365 -27.47 2.07 16.85
CA SER A 365 -28.77 2.68 17.12
C SER A 365 -29.27 2.42 18.55
N ALA A 366 -30.05 3.37 19.10
CA ALA A 366 -30.87 3.18 20.31
C ALA A 366 -31.92 2.05 20.17
N ARG A 367 -32.22 1.66 18.93
CA ARG A 367 -33.04 0.49 18.55
C ARG A 367 -32.20 -0.35 17.55
N PRO A 368 -31.18 -1.09 18.03
CA PRO A 368 -30.32 -1.86 17.15
C PRO A 368 -31.13 -2.94 16.43
N LYS A 369 -30.73 -3.27 15.20
CA LYS A 369 -31.32 -4.33 14.37
C LYS A 369 -30.21 -5.24 13.86
N LEU A 370 -30.47 -6.55 13.83
CA LEU A 370 -29.56 -7.54 13.22
C LEU A 370 -29.94 -7.73 11.74
N HIS A 371 -29.13 -7.20 10.83
CA HIS A 371 -29.35 -7.28 9.39
C HIS A 371 -28.50 -8.39 8.77
N LEU A 372 -29.10 -9.19 7.88
CA LEU A 372 -28.36 -10.06 6.95
C LEU A 372 -28.02 -9.24 5.70
N ILE A 373 -26.73 -9.08 5.40
CA ILE A 373 -26.24 -8.28 4.28
C ILE A 373 -26.67 -8.91 2.96
N GLN A 374 -27.27 -8.08 2.09
CA GLN A 374 -27.66 -8.47 0.73
C GLN A 374 -26.66 -7.93 -0.29
N GLY A 375 -26.48 -8.64 -1.40
CA GLY A 375 -25.62 -8.22 -2.51
C GLY A 375 -24.85 -9.38 -3.15
N GLY A 376 -24.81 -9.43 -4.48
CA GLY A 376 -24.08 -10.45 -5.25
C GLY A 376 -22.58 -10.16 -5.40
N ASP A 377 -22.19 -8.89 -5.27
CA ASP A 377 -20.82 -8.37 -5.37
C ASP A 377 -20.50 -7.45 -4.18
N LEU A 378 -19.22 -7.09 -4.03
CA LEU A 378 -18.74 -6.25 -2.94
C LEU A 378 -19.37 -4.85 -2.95
N MET A 379 -19.65 -4.29 -4.13
CA MET A 379 -20.25 -2.95 -4.25
C MET A 379 -21.67 -2.93 -3.68
N SER A 380 -22.50 -3.90 -4.07
CA SER A 380 -23.86 -4.07 -3.55
C SER A 380 -23.88 -4.28 -2.04
N LYS A 381 -22.95 -5.09 -1.51
CA LYS A 381 -22.80 -5.32 -0.07
C LYS A 381 -22.34 -4.06 0.68
N CYS A 382 -21.41 -3.28 0.12
CA CYS A 382 -21.00 -1.99 0.68
C CYS A 382 -22.18 -1.02 0.75
N GLU A 383 -22.95 -0.91 -0.33
CA GLU A 383 -24.10 -0.01 -0.39
C GLU A 383 -25.21 -0.42 0.58
N PHE A 384 -25.47 -1.73 0.73
CA PHE A 384 -26.39 -2.24 1.75
C PHE A 384 -25.98 -1.81 3.16
N VAL A 385 -24.69 -1.87 3.50
CA VAL A 385 -24.17 -1.47 4.83
C VAL A 385 -24.23 0.06 5.00
N ARG A 386 -23.87 0.85 3.98
CA ARG A 386 -23.96 2.32 3.99
C ARG A 386 -25.39 2.85 4.20
N THR A 387 -26.39 2.14 3.67
CA THR A 387 -27.80 2.56 3.67
C THR A 387 -28.60 2.05 4.87
N MET A 388 -27.97 1.40 5.85
CA MET A 388 -28.66 0.96 7.07
C MET A 388 -29.11 2.13 7.96
N GLU A 389 -30.21 1.93 8.67
CA GLU A 389 -30.69 2.88 9.69
C GLU A 389 -29.68 3.02 10.85
N TRP A 390 -29.25 4.24 11.13
CA TRP A 390 -28.45 4.61 12.31
C TRP A 390 -29.26 5.47 13.29
N GLY A 391 -28.91 5.46 14.58
CA GLY A 391 -29.71 6.06 15.66
C GLY A 391 -29.04 7.13 16.51
N GLY A 392 -27.84 7.59 16.14
CA GLY A 392 -27.10 8.68 16.79
C GLY A 392 -26.37 8.30 18.09
N ASN A 393 -26.80 7.23 18.75
CA ASN A 393 -26.08 6.51 19.79
C ASN A 393 -26.44 5.02 19.72
N THR A 394 -25.85 4.17 20.57
CA THR A 394 -26.16 2.75 20.68
C THR A 394 -26.64 2.37 22.07
N ASN A 395 -27.62 1.47 22.14
CA ASN A 395 -28.03 0.83 23.39
C ASN A 395 -27.42 -0.58 23.49
N PHE A 396 -26.28 -0.71 24.17
CA PHE A 396 -25.54 -1.96 24.22
C PHE A 396 -26.33 -3.10 24.90
N GLN A 397 -27.13 -2.82 25.93
CA GLN A 397 -28.03 -3.82 26.52
C GLN A 397 -28.92 -4.51 25.47
N LYS A 398 -29.51 -3.76 24.52
CA LYS A 398 -30.33 -4.32 23.43
C LYS A 398 -29.49 -5.09 22.40
N VAL A 399 -28.23 -4.73 22.16
CA VAL A 399 -27.32 -5.50 21.31
C VAL A 399 -27.11 -6.89 21.92
N PHE A 400 -26.84 -6.98 23.22
CA PHE A 400 -26.68 -8.25 23.93
C PHE A 400 -28.00 -9.04 24.02
N ASP A 401 -29.16 -8.37 24.15
CA ASP A 401 -30.48 -9.02 24.11
C ASP A 401 -30.77 -9.64 22.74
N LEU A 402 -30.41 -8.99 21.62
CA LEU A 402 -30.56 -9.56 20.28
C LEU A 402 -29.72 -10.84 20.11
N LEU A 403 -28.47 -10.82 20.56
CA LEU A 403 -27.60 -12.00 20.56
C LEU A 403 -28.21 -13.14 21.40
N LEU A 404 -28.71 -12.82 22.59
CA LEU A 404 -29.33 -13.80 23.49
C LEU A 404 -30.63 -14.38 22.92
N GLN A 405 -31.44 -13.56 22.23
CA GLN A 405 -32.64 -14.02 21.53
C GLN A 405 -32.29 -15.00 20.40
N VAL A 406 -31.27 -14.71 19.59
CA VAL A 406 -30.80 -15.62 18.53
C VAL A 406 -30.26 -16.92 19.15
N ALA A 407 -29.48 -16.82 20.23
CA ALA A 407 -28.93 -17.97 20.94
C ALA A 407 -30.00 -18.91 21.51
N VAL A 408 -30.96 -18.35 22.28
CA VAL A 408 -32.06 -19.11 22.87
C VAL A 408 -32.98 -19.70 21.80
N LYS A 409 -33.31 -18.94 20.74
CA LYS A 409 -34.15 -19.44 19.64
C LYS A 409 -33.46 -20.53 18.81
N GLY A 410 -32.15 -20.40 18.59
CA GLY A 410 -31.33 -21.37 17.88
C GLY A 410 -30.87 -22.56 18.73
N ARG A 411 -31.06 -22.53 20.05
CA ARG A 411 -30.52 -23.50 21.02
C ARG A 411 -29.00 -23.71 20.86
N LEU A 412 -28.27 -22.60 20.71
CA LEU A 412 -26.84 -22.65 20.47
C LEU A 412 -26.07 -23.24 21.67
N LYS A 413 -24.96 -23.90 21.39
CA LYS A 413 -23.97 -24.21 22.43
C LYS A 413 -23.23 -22.92 22.82
N PRO A 414 -22.71 -22.80 24.06
CA PRO A 414 -21.78 -21.73 24.45
C PRO A 414 -20.59 -21.55 23.47
N GLU A 415 -20.08 -22.64 22.90
CA GLU A 415 -19.02 -22.64 21.86
C GLU A 415 -19.39 -21.85 20.59
N HIS A 416 -20.69 -21.81 20.24
CA HIS A 416 -21.22 -21.13 19.05
C HIS A 416 -21.78 -19.73 19.36
N MET A 417 -21.59 -19.23 20.58
CA MET A 417 -21.90 -17.84 20.93
C MET A 417 -20.89 -16.86 20.33
N ILE A 418 -21.31 -15.62 20.13
CA ILE A 418 -20.40 -14.52 19.85
C ILE A 418 -19.43 -14.34 21.02
N LYS A 419 -18.13 -14.45 20.75
CA LYS A 419 -17.05 -14.15 21.70
C LYS A 419 -16.79 -12.64 21.78
N ARG A 420 -16.89 -11.90 20.67
CA ARG A 420 -16.63 -10.45 20.61
C ARG A 420 -17.60 -9.67 19.73
N ILE A 421 -17.97 -8.49 20.19
CA ILE A 421 -18.71 -7.48 19.44
C ILE A 421 -17.73 -6.36 19.10
N PHE A 422 -17.39 -6.20 17.83
CA PHE A 422 -16.66 -5.02 17.36
C PHE A 422 -17.63 -3.88 17.16
N VAL A 423 -17.34 -2.70 17.71
CA VAL A 423 -18.16 -1.50 17.53
C VAL A 423 -17.33 -0.45 16.81
N PHE A 424 -17.69 -0.17 15.56
CA PHE A 424 -16.97 0.77 14.69
C PHE A 424 -17.72 2.10 14.67
N SER A 425 -17.18 3.18 15.27
CA SER A 425 -17.83 4.51 15.40
C SER A 425 -16.78 5.63 15.42
N ASP A 426 -17.19 6.90 15.34
CA ASP A 426 -16.31 8.07 15.55
C ASP A 426 -16.54 8.83 16.87
N MET A 427 -17.38 8.26 17.73
CA MET A 427 -17.60 8.69 19.11
C MET A 427 -16.60 8.05 20.08
N GLU A 428 -16.51 8.56 21.30
CA GLU A 428 -15.89 7.83 22.43
C GLU A 428 -16.95 6.94 23.12
N PHE A 429 -16.53 5.83 23.75
CA PHE A 429 -17.44 4.76 24.23
C PHE A 429 -18.56 5.27 25.17
N ASP A 430 -18.21 6.10 26.16
CA ASP A 430 -19.18 6.63 27.14
C ASP A 430 -20.17 7.64 26.51
N GLN A 431 -19.85 8.20 25.34
CA GLN A 431 -20.76 9.05 24.56
C GLN A 431 -21.64 8.22 23.62
N ALA A 432 -21.13 7.08 23.14
CA ALA A 432 -21.85 6.13 22.30
C ALA A 432 -22.91 5.33 23.08
N SER A 433 -22.69 5.08 24.37
CA SER A 433 -23.63 4.37 25.25
C SER A 433 -24.86 5.23 25.60
N THR A 434 -26.02 4.59 25.75
CA THR A 434 -27.22 5.25 26.33
C THR A 434 -27.19 5.30 27.86
N ASN A 435 -26.44 4.39 28.49
CA ASN A 435 -26.49 4.08 29.93
C ASN A 435 -25.06 4.02 30.52
N SER A 436 -24.94 4.08 31.86
CA SER A 436 -23.69 3.66 32.52
C SER A 436 -23.42 2.18 32.23
N TRP A 437 -22.22 1.88 31.73
CA TRP A 437 -21.86 0.51 31.33
C TRP A 437 -21.82 -0.45 32.51
N GLU A 438 -21.38 -0.05 33.70
CA GLU A 438 -21.35 -0.94 34.87
C GLU A 438 -22.75 -1.51 35.17
N THR A 439 -23.78 -0.66 35.07
CA THR A 439 -25.19 -1.05 35.27
C THR A 439 -25.68 -1.93 34.14
N ASP A 440 -25.41 -1.57 32.87
CA ASP A 440 -25.79 -2.38 31.71
C ASP A 440 -25.11 -3.75 31.73
N TYR A 441 -23.83 -3.83 32.10
CA TYR A 441 -23.05 -5.07 32.16
C TYR A 441 -23.52 -6.01 33.26
N GLN A 442 -23.84 -5.50 34.46
CA GLN A 442 -24.47 -6.31 35.51
C GLN A 442 -25.82 -6.89 35.06
N ILE A 443 -26.63 -6.11 34.34
CA ILE A 443 -27.91 -6.56 33.77
C ILE A 443 -27.68 -7.61 32.67
N ILE A 444 -26.69 -7.42 31.79
CA ILE A 444 -26.28 -8.38 30.76
C ILE A 444 -25.84 -9.70 31.39
N GLN A 445 -24.93 -9.65 32.38
CA GLN A 445 -24.47 -10.83 33.11
C GLN A 445 -25.64 -11.61 33.72
N ARG A 446 -26.56 -10.91 34.39
CA ARG A 446 -27.78 -11.52 34.94
C ARG A 446 -28.62 -12.20 33.86
N LYS A 447 -28.94 -11.53 32.75
CA LYS A 447 -29.74 -12.10 31.66
C LYS A 447 -29.09 -13.33 31.03
N TYR A 448 -27.77 -13.32 30.85
CA TYR A 448 -27.03 -14.45 30.28
C TYR A 448 -26.98 -15.64 31.25
N ASN A 449 -26.76 -15.39 32.55
CA ASN A 449 -26.86 -16.41 33.59
C ASN A 449 -28.25 -17.06 33.65
N GLU A 450 -29.32 -16.26 33.66
CA GLU A 450 -30.72 -16.72 33.64
C GLU A 450 -31.11 -17.54 32.40
N LYS A 451 -30.27 -17.57 31.35
CA LYS A 451 -30.45 -18.36 30.13
C LYS A 451 -29.39 -19.45 29.91
N GLY A 452 -28.48 -19.66 30.86
CA GLY A 452 -27.44 -20.69 30.77
C GLY A 452 -26.21 -20.31 29.93
N TYR A 453 -26.05 -19.04 29.56
CA TYR A 453 -24.94 -18.51 28.76
C TYR A 453 -23.94 -17.67 29.56
N GLY A 454 -23.94 -17.77 30.89
CA GLY A 454 -23.07 -16.98 31.79
C GLY A 454 -21.58 -17.02 31.44
N ASN A 455 -21.09 -18.20 31.04
CA ASN A 455 -19.69 -18.41 30.65
C ASN A 455 -19.40 -18.04 29.17
N ALA A 456 -20.36 -17.43 28.47
CA ALA A 456 -20.31 -17.11 27.05
C ALA A 456 -20.92 -15.72 26.76
N ILE A 457 -20.61 -14.76 27.62
CA ILE A 457 -20.94 -13.35 27.45
C ILE A 457 -19.92 -12.72 26.49
N PRO A 458 -20.35 -12.08 25.39
CA PRO A 458 -19.45 -11.37 24.49
C PRO A 458 -18.64 -10.25 25.17
N GLN A 459 -17.38 -10.06 24.77
CA GLN A 459 -16.63 -8.84 25.07
C GLN A 459 -16.93 -7.76 24.02
N ILE A 460 -16.98 -6.48 24.42
CA ILE A 460 -17.00 -5.36 23.49
C ILE A 460 -15.56 -4.99 23.13
N VAL A 461 -15.28 -4.85 21.83
CA VAL A 461 -14.10 -4.16 21.31
C VAL A 461 -14.59 -2.89 20.61
N PHE A 462 -14.57 -1.76 21.32
CA PHE A 462 -15.02 -0.49 20.79
C PHE A 462 -13.86 0.23 20.10
N TRP A 463 -14.07 0.67 18.87
CA TRP A 463 -13.00 1.12 17.98
C TRP A 463 -13.36 2.48 17.38
N ASN A 464 -12.73 3.53 17.90
CA ASN A 464 -12.87 4.90 17.41
C ASN A 464 -12.11 5.06 16.07
N LEU A 465 -12.84 5.35 15.01
CA LEU A 465 -12.35 5.45 13.63
C LEU A 465 -11.96 6.87 13.22
N ARG A 466 -12.18 7.87 14.10
CA ARG A 466 -11.71 9.25 13.94
C ARG A 466 -10.48 9.48 14.80
N HIS A 467 -9.67 10.47 14.41
CA HIS A 467 -8.48 10.86 15.18
C HIS A 467 -8.86 11.54 16.50
N SER A 468 -9.11 10.76 17.55
CA SER A 468 -8.84 11.21 18.92
C SER A 468 -7.34 11.05 19.24
N LEU A 469 -6.88 11.69 20.32
CA LEU A 469 -5.53 11.51 20.86
C LEU A 469 -5.40 10.20 21.67
N SER A 470 -6.49 9.48 21.84
CA SER A 470 -6.59 8.22 22.56
C SER A 470 -5.69 7.16 21.89
N THR A 471 -4.62 6.75 22.57
CA THR A 471 -3.94 5.47 22.31
C THR A 471 -4.91 4.29 22.57
N PRO A 472 -4.56 3.05 22.18
CA PRO A 472 -5.24 1.86 22.66
C PRO A 472 -5.08 1.74 24.19
N VAL A 473 -6.08 2.21 24.93
CA VAL A 473 -6.08 2.24 26.41
C VAL A 473 -6.88 1.03 26.90
N PRO A 474 -6.34 0.19 27.81
CA PRO A 474 -7.14 -0.81 28.50
C PRO A 474 -8.30 -0.13 29.23
N SER A 475 -9.53 -0.52 28.95
CA SER A 475 -10.68 0.09 29.64
C SER A 475 -10.61 -0.25 31.13
N THR A 476 -10.92 0.72 31.98
CA THR A 476 -11.20 0.46 33.41
C THR A 476 -12.51 -0.32 33.59
N GLN A 477 -13.34 -0.39 32.54
CA GLN A 477 -14.65 -1.00 32.55
C GLN A 477 -14.59 -2.50 32.17
N PRO A 478 -15.11 -3.41 33.01
CA PRO A 478 -15.08 -4.86 32.73
C PRO A 478 -15.75 -5.23 31.41
N GLY A 479 -15.12 -6.12 30.65
CA GLY A 479 -15.65 -6.66 29.39
C GLY A 479 -15.55 -5.73 28.17
N VAL A 480 -14.86 -4.58 28.27
CA VAL A 480 -14.67 -3.61 27.18
C VAL A 480 -13.18 -3.41 26.90
N ALA A 481 -12.80 -3.41 25.62
CA ALA A 481 -11.49 -2.94 25.14
C ALA A 481 -11.68 -1.73 24.22
N LEU A 482 -10.83 -0.70 24.37
CA LEU A 482 -10.88 0.53 23.57
C LEU A 482 -9.72 0.57 22.56
N LEU A 483 -10.04 0.90 21.30
CA LEU A 483 -9.10 0.99 20.18
C LEU A 483 -9.31 2.29 19.40
N SER A 484 -8.26 2.72 18.69
CA SER A 484 -8.29 3.91 17.83
C SER A 484 -7.57 3.69 16.50
N GLY A 485 -7.91 4.53 15.51
CA GLY A 485 -7.27 4.51 14.18
C GLY A 485 -7.59 3.25 13.38
N TYR A 486 -6.65 2.79 12.53
CA TYR A 486 -6.80 1.54 11.77
C TYR A 486 -5.44 0.95 11.39
N SER A 487 -5.29 -0.38 11.49
CA SER A 487 -4.11 -1.09 10.97
C SER A 487 -4.41 -2.56 10.67
N LYS A 488 -3.65 -3.17 9.75
CA LYS A 488 -3.81 -4.58 9.41
C LYS A 488 -3.42 -5.52 10.55
N ASN A 489 -2.44 -5.11 11.36
CA ASN A 489 -1.93 -5.92 12.46
C ASN A 489 -2.93 -5.93 13.62
N LEU A 490 -3.55 -4.77 13.91
CA LEU A 490 -4.66 -4.67 14.88
C LEU A 490 -5.80 -5.64 14.50
N MET A 491 -6.28 -5.58 13.25
CA MET A 491 -7.31 -6.51 12.77
C MET A 491 -6.97 -7.99 12.99
N LYS A 492 -5.73 -8.39 12.68
CA LYS A 492 -5.27 -9.76 12.92
C LYS A 492 -5.32 -10.07 14.41
N LEU A 493 -4.65 -9.28 15.25
CA LEU A 493 -4.49 -9.54 16.69
C LEU A 493 -5.84 -9.66 17.44
N PHE A 494 -6.86 -8.87 17.08
CA PHE A 494 -8.19 -8.95 17.72
C PHE A 494 -9.11 -10.05 17.19
N LEU A 495 -8.80 -10.61 16.02
CA LEU A 495 -9.37 -11.87 15.56
C LEU A 495 -8.61 -13.04 16.19
N ASP A 496 -7.29 -13.07 16.02
CA ASP A 496 -6.35 -14.16 16.32
C ASP A 496 -6.34 -14.63 17.80
N ASN A 497 -6.63 -13.76 18.75
CA ASN A 497 -6.71 -14.13 20.17
C ASN A 497 -8.06 -14.81 20.47
N ASP A 498 -8.09 -15.76 21.40
CA ASP A 498 -9.33 -16.42 21.86
C ASP A 498 -9.72 -16.09 23.32
N GLY A 499 -8.81 -15.45 24.06
CA GLY A 499 -9.02 -14.97 25.44
C GLY A 499 -9.45 -13.50 25.52
N GLU A 500 -9.23 -12.90 26.69
CA GLU A 500 -9.54 -11.48 26.94
C GLU A 500 -8.65 -10.54 26.12
N VAL A 501 -9.25 -9.51 25.52
CA VAL A 501 -8.54 -8.52 24.72
C VAL A 501 -8.00 -7.42 25.61
N ARG A 502 -6.70 -7.51 25.91
CA ARG A 502 -5.93 -6.51 26.64
C ARG A 502 -4.98 -5.76 25.69
N PRO A 503 -5.15 -4.44 25.46
CA PRO A 503 -4.30 -3.67 24.54
C PRO A 503 -2.80 -3.76 24.86
N ASP A 504 -2.47 -3.82 26.14
CA ASP A 504 -1.15 -4.13 26.71
C ASP A 504 -0.62 -5.49 26.20
N SER A 505 -1.35 -6.58 26.39
CA SER A 505 -0.93 -7.91 25.89
C SER A 505 -0.85 -7.97 24.36
N VAL A 506 -1.69 -7.20 23.65
CA VAL A 506 -1.63 -7.09 22.18
C VAL A 506 -0.40 -6.31 21.70
N MET A 507 0.04 -5.30 22.47
CA MET A 507 1.32 -4.61 22.24
C MET A 507 2.51 -5.53 22.53
N GLU A 508 2.50 -6.27 23.63
CA GLU A 508 3.52 -7.28 23.97
C GLU A 508 3.65 -8.36 22.88
N GLN A 509 2.51 -8.90 22.41
CA GLN A 509 2.48 -9.85 21.29
C GLN A 509 3.12 -9.25 20.02
N ALA A 510 2.87 -7.97 19.73
CA ALA A 510 3.46 -7.28 18.58
C ALA A 510 4.96 -7.00 18.74
N LEU A 511 5.45 -6.84 19.97
CA LEU A 511 6.86 -6.58 20.31
C LEU A 511 7.66 -7.87 20.62
N SER A 512 7.03 -9.05 20.63
CA SER A 512 7.69 -10.31 20.98
C SER A 512 8.63 -10.89 19.90
N GLY A 513 8.61 -10.32 18.69
CA GLY A 513 9.48 -10.72 17.57
C GLY A 513 10.98 -10.46 17.81
N GLU A 514 11.84 -11.32 17.26
CA GLU A 514 13.31 -11.25 17.41
C GLU A 514 13.89 -9.90 16.93
N GLU A 515 13.23 -9.25 15.97
CA GLU A 515 13.59 -7.91 15.48
C GLU A 515 13.46 -6.81 16.56
N TYR A 516 12.64 -7.04 17.59
CA TYR A 516 12.34 -6.08 18.65
C TYR A 516 13.03 -6.38 19.97
N HIS A 517 13.69 -7.54 20.15
CA HIS A 517 14.42 -7.90 21.38
C HIS A 517 15.58 -6.96 21.76
N LYS A 518 15.97 -6.05 20.85
CA LYS A 518 16.97 -5.00 21.07
C LYS A 518 16.38 -3.63 21.41
N LEU A 519 15.04 -3.49 21.42
CA LEU A 519 14.36 -2.30 21.89
C LEU A 519 14.22 -2.36 23.41
N LEU A 520 14.70 -1.33 24.09
CA LEU A 520 14.42 -1.11 25.50
C LEU A 520 13.20 -0.19 25.58
N VAL A 521 12.13 -0.69 26.19
CA VAL A 521 11.04 0.18 26.66
C VAL A 521 11.57 0.93 27.89
N LEU A 522 11.47 2.25 27.88
CA LEU A 522 11.78 3.12 29.00
C LEU A 522 10.46 3.75 29.47
N ASP A 523 10.30 3.79 30.79
CA ASP A 523 9.22 4.45 31.55
C ASP A 523 9.64 5.91 31.84
#